data_AF-A0A938NB16-F1
#
_entry.id   AF-A0A938NB16-F1
#
_cell.length_a   1.000
_cell.length_b   1.000
_cell.length_c   1.000
_cell.angle_alpha   90.00
_cell.angle_beta   90.00
_cell.angle_gamma   90.00
#
_symmetry.space_group_name_H-M   'P 1'
#
loop_
_entity.id
_entity.type
_entity.pdbx_description
1 polymer ?
#
loop_
_entity_poly.entity_id
_entity_poly.type
_entity_poly.pdbx_seq_one_letter_code
_entity_poly.pdbx_strand_id
1 'polypeptide(L)'
;MRRLRALAPWLALAALLARAPGLAAAPLPAVQVESEAPDSALAAELGRLTEAFLRALPVSERPVDTSPIRLLIAADGEQFSRLAGGRNPEWAAALVLERGRTVLIDKRHLLDLGRSAVLLRHELAHLLLDRRTRGAALPRWFHEGYAQLRAGEWSMEALWRLGRAAWTGSAIPLAQLERAFPATGPRAELAYAQSLAAVQALARDGEGWAALFEALEAGVPFADALECSRGERPSAFYIRFDGEVMPGFRRWSLLFGTAPLFFGLALLFIVAAWRRRRQRGAGVAAAESAEAPQGETEQSEWLNRGWIDRFRRR
;
A
#
# COMPACT_ATOMS: atom_id res chain seq x y z
N MET A 1 31.90 22.35 45.88
CA MET A 1 31.63 20.97 45.42
C MET A 1 30.23 20.90 44.81
N ARG A 2 30.05 20.15 43.71
CA ARG A 2 28.85 20.01 42.83
C ARG A 2 28.68 21.07 41.73
N ARG A 3 29.40 20.91 40.60
CA ARG A 3 28.92 21.15 39.21
C ARG A 3 29.89 20.54 38.17
N LEU A 4 30.18 19.23 38.22
CA LEU A 4 31.04 18.57 37.21
C LEU A 4 30.67 17.09 36.95
N ARG A 5 29.38 16.76 36.79
CA ARG A 5 28.97 15.37 36.46
C ARG A 5 27.91 15.22 35.35
N ALA A 6 27.61 16.26 34.58
CA ALA A 6 26.56 16.20 33.55
C ALA A 6 27.05 16.16 32.08
N LEU A 7 28.37 16.13 31.83
CA LEU A 7 28.92 16.20 30.46
C LEU A 7 29.54 14.86 29.96
N ALA A 8 29.52 13.82 30.78
CA ALA A 8 30.16 12.54 30.44
C ALA A 8 29.45 11.72 29.32
N PRO A 9 28.11 11.69 29.16
CA PRO A 9 27.50 10.84 28.13
C PRO A 9 27.55 11.46 26.71
N TRP A 10 27.62 12.78 26.59
CA TRP A 10 27.62 13.48 25.29
C TRP A 10 28.97 13.42 24.56
N LEU A 11 30.08 13.42 25.30
CA LEU A 11 31.42 13.31 24.73
C LEU A 11 31.73 11.89 24.22
N ALA A 12 31.09 10.86 24.79
CA ALA A 12 31.22 9.49 24.30
C ALA A 12 30.50 9.28 22.95
N LEU A 13 29.34 9.93 22.74
CA LEU A 13 28.57 9.84 21.49
C LEU A 13 29.28 10.58 20.33
N ALA A 14 29.86 11.75 20.59
CA ALA A 14 30.65 12.49 19.61
C ALA A 14 31.93 11.73 19.19
N ALA A 15 32.55 10.99 20.12
CA ALA A 15 33.72 10.15 19.82
C ALA A 15 33.35 8.86 19.05
N LEU A 16 32.12 8.36 19.19
CA LEU A 16 31.61 7.22 18.41
C LEU A 16 31.24 7.60 16.97
N LEU A 17 30.76 8.83 16.74
CA LEU A 17 30.51 9.37 15.39
C LEU A 17 31.79 9.73 14.61
N ALA A 18 32.91 9.95 15.31
CA ALA A 18 34.19 10.35 14.69
C ALA A 18 35.01 9.17 14.12
N ARG A 19 34.50 7.94 14.19
CA ARG A 19 35.17 6.74 13.67
C ARG A 19 34.39 6.18 12.49
N ALA A 20 34.18 7.00 11.46
CA ALA A 20 33.75 6.51 10.16
C ALA A 20 34.97 5.89 9.45
N PRO A 21 35.14 4.55 9.41
CA PRO A 21 35.91 3.98 8.31
C PRO A 21 35.24 4.48 7.03
N GLY A 22 36.06 4.90 6.06
CA GLY A 22 35.58 5.46 4.79
C GLY A 22 34.43 4.61 4.22
N LEU A 23 33.43 5.29 3.64
CA LEU A 23 32.25 4.74 2.98
C LEU A 23 32.63 3.87 1.77
N ALA A 24 33.38 2.78 1.98
CA ALA A 24 33.31 1.63 1.12
C ALA A 24 31.93 1.05 1.36
N ALA A 25 31.08 1.07 0.32
CA ALA A 25 29.75 0.48 0.39
C ALA A 25 29.86 -0.92 0.99
N ALA A 26 29.28 -1.12 2.19
CA ALA A 26 29.25 -2.43 2.83
C ALA A 26 28.70 -3.45 1.80
N PRO A 27 29.38 -4.60 1.64
CA PRO A 27 28.97 -5.58 0.63
C PRO A 27 27.55 -6.05 0.92
N LEU A 28 26.74 -6.17 -0.12
CA LEU A 28 25.37 -6.69 0.04
C LEU A 28 25.44 -8.19 0.41
N PRO A 29 24.48 -8.70 1.19
CA PRO A 29 24.36 -10.13 1.44
C PRO A 29 24.30 -10.93 0.13
N ALA A 30 25.04 -12.03 0.04
CA ALA A 30 24.87 -12.98 -1.05
C ALA A 30 23.48 -13.63 -0.97
N VAL A 31 22.88 -13.97 -2.11
CA VAL A 31 21.59 -14.65 -2.17
C VAL A 31 21.81 -16.10 -2.59
N GLN A 32 21.26 -17.02 -1.80
CA GLN A 32 21.28 -18.46 -2.07
C GLN A 32 19.83 -18.93 -2.17
N VAL A 33 19.47 -19.59 -3.26
CA VAL A 33 18.10 -20.10 -3.43
C VAL A 33 18.16 -21.62 -3.47
N GLU A 34 17.46 -22.24 -2.54
CA GLU A 34 17.31 -23.69 -2.44
C GLU A 34 15.92 -24.08 -2.96
N SER A 35 15.92 -24.82 -4.06
CA SER A 35 14.71 -25.32 -4.70
C SER A 35 14.90 -26.74 -5.23
N GLU A 36 13.81 -27.46 -5.42
CA GLU A 36 13.83 -28.70 -6.19
C GLU A 36 14.02 -28.40 -7.69
N ALA A 37 14.53 -29.38 -8.46
CA ALA A 37 14.81 -29.23 -9.90
C ALA A 37 13.68 -28.63 -10.76
N PRO A 38 12.38 -28.99 -10.58
CA PRO A 38 11.30 -28.39 -11.36
C PRO A 38 11.08 -26.89 -11.10
N ASP A 39 11.65 -26.34 -10.01
CA ASP A 39 11.44 -24.94 -9.61
C ASP A 39 12.63 -24.03 -9.95
N SER A 40 13.60 -24.51 -10.72
CA SER A 40 14.83 -23.78 -11.07
C SER A 40 14.58 -22.40 -11.71
N ALA A 41 13.59 -22.25 -12.59
CA ALA A 41 13.24 -20.96 -13.20
C ALA A 41 12.64 -19.98 -12.18
N LEU A 42 11.76 -20.47 -11.31
CA LEU A 42 11.16 -19.70 -10.23
C LEU A 42 12.21 -19.28 -9.19
N ALA A 43 13.11 -20.19 -8.84
CA ALA A 43 14.23 -19.93 -7.95
C ALA A 43 15.15 -18.84 -8.48
N ALA A 44 15.49 -18.89 -9.78
CA ALA A 44 16.28 -17.86 -10.43
C ALA A 44 15.57 -16.48 -10.39
N GLU A 45 14.26 -16.45 -10.63
CA GLU A 45 13.48 -15.20 -10.59
C GLU A 45 13.40 -14.62 -9.17
N LEU A 46 13.13 -15.45 -8.16
CA LEU A 46 13.13 -15.02 -6.75
C LEU A 46 14.51 -14.51 -6.31
N GLY A 47 15.58 -15.17 -6.76
CA GLY A 47 16.96 -14.70 -6.58
C GLY A 47 17.15 -13.31 -7.19
N ARG A 48 16.77 -13.13 -8.45
CA ARG A 48 16.86 -11.85 -9.17
C ARG A 48 16.08 -10.73 -8.47
N LEU A 49 14.85 -11.02 -8.02
CA LEU A 49 14.01 -10.07 -7.28
C LEU A 49 14.64 -9.68 -5.94
N THR A 50 15.18 -10.66 -5.21
CA THR A 50 15.86 -10.44 -3.93
C THR A 50 17.10 -9.56 -4.12
N GLU A 51 17.95 -9.88 -5.08
CA GLU A 51 19.12 -9.06 -5.37
C GLU A 51 18.76 -7.64 -5.83
N ALA A 52 17.73 -7.51 -6.67
CA ALA A 52 17.24 -6.20 -7.11
C ALA A 52 16.77 -5.37 -5.90
N PHE A 53 16.06 -5.98 -4.96
CA PHE A 53 15.64 -5.35 -3.72
C PHE A 53 16.84 -4.92 -2.86
N LEU A 54 17.83 -5.79 -2.66
CA LEU A 54 19.06 -5.49 -1.92
C LEU A 54 19.81 -4.30 -2.55
N ARG A 55 19.92 -4.26 -3.88
CA ARG A 55 20.58 -3.17 -4.61
C ARG A 55 19.84 -1.84 -4.48
N ALA A 56 18.52 -1.89 -4.38
CA ALA A 56 17.67 -0.70 -4.24
C ALA A 56 17.64 -0.11 -2.82
N LEU A 57 18.20 -0.81 -1.81
CA LEU A 57 18.20 -0.30 -0.45
C LEU A 57 19.08 0.95 -0.30
N PRO A 58 18.58 1.99 0.40
CA PRO A 58 19.39 3.13 0.79
C PRO A 58 20.61 2.71 1.59
N VAL A 59 21.74 3.40 1.40
CA VAL A 59 23.02 3.06 2.05
C VAL A 59 22.87 3.06 3.59
N SER A 60 22.13 4.02 4.14
CA SER A 60 21.84 4.13 5.58
C SER A 60 21.08 2.94 6.18
N GLU A 61 20.48 2.10 5.35
CA GLU A 61 19.62 0.98 5.75
C GLU A 61 20.24 -0.37 5.41
N ARG A 62 21.41 -0.39 4.79
CA ARG A 62 22.08 -1.64 4.43
C ARG A 62 22.47 -2.40 5.69
N PRO A 63 22.21 -3.72 5.74
CA PRO A 63 22.49 -4.51 6.92
C PRO A 63 23.99 -4.54 7.23
N VAL A 64 24.32 -4.64 8.51
CA VAL A 64 25.70 -4.85 8.96
C VAL A 64 26.09 -6.33 8.86
N ASP A 65 25.14 -7.22 9.15
CA ASP A 65 25.33 -8.65 8.92
C ASP A 65 25.09 -9.01 7.44
N THR A 66 26.19 -9.30 6.75
CA THR A 66 26.21 -9.67 5.33
C THR A 66 26.19 -11.19 5.11
N SER A 67 25.84 -11.98 6.14
CA SER A 67 25.61 -13.43 6.00
C SER A 67 24.69 -13.72 4.82
N PRO A 68 24.89 -14.81 4.06
CA PRO A 68 24.00 -15.13 2.95
C PRO A 68 22.53 -15.18 3.37
N ILE A 69 21.64 -14.71 2.49
CA ILE A 69 20.20 -14.88 2.63
C ILE A 69 19.83 -16.15 1.87
N ARG A 70 19.27 -17.12 2.58
CA ARG A 70 18.80 -18.38 2.00
C ARG A 70 17.31 -18.26 1.71
N LEU A 71 16.89 -18.47 0.47
CA LEU A 71 15.49 -18.58 0.10
C LEU A 71 15.16 -20.06 -0.03
N LEU A 72 14.20 -20.54 0.76
CA LEU A 72 13.74 -21.92 0.74
C LEU A 72 12.32 -21.96 0.18
N ILE A 73 12.12 -22.62 -0.95
CA ILE A 73 10.81 -22.74 -1.58
C ILE A 73 10.14 -24.04 -1.12
N ALA A 74 9.02 -23.93 -0.41
CA ALA A 74 8.22 -25.09 -0.03
C ALA A 74 7.32 -25.51 -1.20
N ALA A 75 7.37 -26.79 -1.56
CA ALA A 75 6.60 -27.41 -2.63
C ALA A 75 5.08 -27.34 -2.39
N ASP A 76 4.66 -27.50 -1.13
CA ASP A 76 3.27 -27.46 -0.71
C ASP A 76 3.09 -26.88 0.72
N GLY A 77 1.84 -26.69 1.12
CA GLY A 77 1.49 -26.14 2.43
C GLY A 77 1.86 -27.05 3.61
N GLU A 78 1.99 -28.37 3.40
CA GLU A 78 2.40 -29.30 4.44
C GLU A 78 3.89 -29.16 4.72
N GLN A 79 4.72 -29.14 3.67
CA GLN A 79 6.15 -28.87 3.77
C GLN A 79 6.40 -27.47 4.35
N PHE A 80 5.64 -26.46 3.92
CA PHE A 80 5.72 -25.12 4.50
C PHE A 80 5.44 -25.13 6.01
N SER A 81 4.33 -25.74 6.44
CA SER A 81 3.96 -25.82 7.86
C SER A 81 5.00 -26.55 8.71
N ARG A 82 5.57 -27.62 8.14
CA ARG A 82 6.63 -28.42 8.79
C ARG A 82 7.91 -27.60 8.97
N LEU A 83 8.35 -26.90 7.92
CA LEU A 83 9.55 -26.05 7.93
C LEU A 83 9.35 -24.79 8.80
N ALA A 84 8.14 -24.26 8.87
CA ALA A 84 7.76 -23.15 9.74
C ALA A 84 7.69 -23.51 11.24
N GLY A 85 7.88 -24.79 11.60
CA GLY A 85 7.86 -25.26 13.00
C GLY A 85 6.51 -25.04 13.68
N GLY A 86 5.41 -25.12 12.94
CA GLY A 86 4.05 -24.89 13.46
C GLY A 86 3.69 -23.42 13.66
N ARG A 87 4.59 -22.47 13.36
CA ARG A 87 4.29 -21.03 13.31
C ARG A 87 3.72 -20.70 11.94
N ASN A 88 2.48 -21.11 11.69
CA ASN A 88 1.85 -20.88 10.39
C ASN A 88 0.57 -20.06 10.55
N PRO A 89 0.63 -18.73 10.46
CA PRO A 89 -0.57 -17.99 10.10
C PRO A 89 -0.96 -18.46 8.69
N GLU A 90 -2.19 -18.96 8.50
CA GLU A 90 -2.67 -19.46 7.19
C GLU A 90 -2.54 -18.44 6.02
N TRP A 91 -2.21 -17.18 6.34
CA TRP A 91 -2.00 -16.08 5.40
C TRP A 91 -0.52 -15.78 5.06
N ALA A 92 0.45 -16.38 5.77
CA ALA A 92 1.87 -16.07 5.59
C ALA A 92 2.45 -16.81 4.37
N ALA A 93 2.58 -16.09 3.27
CA ALA A 93 3.12 -16.64 2.02
C ALA A 93 4.66 -16.63 1.95
N ALA A 94 5.32 -15.96 2.90
CA ALA A 94 6.71 -16.17 3.23
C ALA A 94 6.95 -15.94 4.73
N LEU A 95 8.00 -16.56 5.30
CA LEU A 95 8.34 -16.47 6.72
C LEU A 95 9.86 -16.43 6.89
N VAL A 96 10.34 -15.53 7.73
CA VAL A 96 11.76 -15.49 8.13
C VAL A 96 12.02 -16.50 9.26
N LEU A 97 12.85 -17.51 8.96
CA LEU A 97 13.35 -18.52 9.88
C LEU A 97 14.76 -18.14 10.41
N GLU A 98 15.17 -18.79 11.50
CA GLU A 98 16.54 -18.78 12.06
C GLU A 98 17.25 -17.41 12.09
N ARG A 99 17.11 -16.63 13.17
CA ARG A 99 17.85 -15.36 13.40
C ARG A 99 17.99 -14.46 12.15
N GLY A 100 17.01 -14.44 11.25
CA GLY A 100 17.05 -13.62 10.03
C GLY A 100 17.96 -14.14 8.92
N ARG A 101 18.08 -15.47 8.72
CA ARG A 101 18.93 -16.05 7.67
C ARG A 101 18.18 -16.69 6.51
N THR A 102 17.07 -17.34 6.82
CA THR A 102 16.34 -18.14 5.84
C THR A 102 14.96 -17.54 5.64
N VAL A 103 14.55 -17.27 4.40
CA VAL A 103 13.19 -16.89 4.05
C VAL A 103 12.53 -18.11 3.43
N LEU A 104 11.58 -18.69 4.14
CA LEU A 104 10.72 -19.77 3.66
C LEU A 104 9.61 -19.14 2.81
N ILE A 105 9.32 -19.69 1.63
CA ILE A 105 8.32 -19.17 0.70
C ILE A 105 7.36 -20.29 0.34
N ASP A 106 6.05 -20.05 0.44
CA ASP A 106 5.03 -21.02 0.02
C ASP A 106 4.75 -20.89 -1.48
N LYS A 107 5.07 -21.94 -2.23
CA LYS A 107 4.90 -21.99 -3.69
C LYS A 107 3.47 -21.75 -4.15
N ARG A 108 2.45 -22.09 -3.36
CA ARG A 108 1.03 -21.90 -3.72
C ARG A 108 0.68 -20.42 -3.90
N HIS A 109 1.39 -19.54 -3.20
CA HIS A 109 1.17 -18.10 -3.29
C HIS A 109 1.94 -17.46 -4.45
N LEU A 110 2.88 -18.18 -5.07
CA LEU A 110 3.70 -17.75 -6.21
C LEU A 110 2.97 -17.76 -7.57
N LEU A 111 1.70 -18.17 -7.59
CA LEU A 111 0.85 -18.14 -8.80
C LEU A 111 0.57 -16.72 -9.29
N ASP A 112 0.55 -15.73 -8.39
CA ASP A 112 0.56 -14.30 -8.72
C ASP A 112 1.94 -13.73 -8.36
N LEU A 113 2.85 -13.71 -9.33
CA LEU A 113 4.22 -13.23 -9.13
C LEU A 113 4.28 -11.76 -8.70
N GLY A 114 3.31 -10.94 -9.09
CA GLY A 114 3.24 -9.53 -8.69
C GLY A 114 2.97 -9.39 -7.19
N ARG A 115 1.94 -10.07 -6.69
CA ARG A 115 1.64 -10.12 -5.25
C ARG A 115 2.76 -10.77 -4.44
N SER A 116 3.35 -11.83 -5.00
CA SER A 116 4.46 -12.55 -4.38
C SER A 116 5.71 -11.71 -4.25
N ALA A 117 6.04 -10.91 -5.27
CA ALA A 117 7.20 -10.02 -5.24
C ALA A 117 7.04 -8.89 -4.22
N VAL A 118 5.82 -8.40 -4.00
CA VAL A 118 5.52 -7.42 -2.94
C VAL A 118 5.75 -8.06 -1.57
N LEU A 119 5.14 -9.22 -1.33
CA LEU A 119 5.29 -9.94 -0.08
C LEU A 119 6.73 -10.37 0.21
N LEU A 120 7.45 -10.87 -0.79
CA LEU A 120 8.86 -11.22 -0.64
C LEU A 120 9.67 -10.02 -0.17
N ARG A 121 9.43 -8.83 -0.75
CA ARG A 121 10.10 -7.60 -0.31
C ARG A 121 9.69 -7.20 1.11
N HIS A 122 8.46 -7.48 1.53
CA HIS A 122 7.99 -7.26 2.90
C HIS A 122 8.78 -8.10 3.91
N GLU A 123 8.85 -9.42 3.69
CA GLU A 123 9.58 -10.33 4.56
C GLU A 123 11.10 -10.05 4.55
N LEU A 124 11.66 -9.75 3.37
CA LEU A 124 13.05 -9.32 3.27
C LEU A 124 13.30 -8.01 4.01
N ALA A 125 12.35 -7.06 4.00
CA ALA A 125 12.49 -5.82 4.73
C ALA A 125 12.55 -6.05 6.25
N HIS A 126 11.74 -6.95 6.80
CA HIS A 126 11.86 -7.36 8.21
C HIS A 126 13.24 -7.95 8.52
N LEU A 127 13.69 -8.92 7.72
CA LEU A 127 15.00 -9.54 7.88
C LEU A 127 16.14 -8.51 7.86
N LEU A 128 16.10 -7.58 6.91
CA LEU A 128 17.15 -6.59 6.72
C LEU A 128 17.10 -5.51 7.80
N LEU A 129 15.91 -5.15 8.28
CA LEU A 129 15.74 -4.26 9.43
C LEU A 129 16.39 -4.86 10.69
N ASP A 130 16.12 -6.13 10.97
CA ASP A 130 16.71 -6.81 12.12
C ASP A 130 18.24 -6.87 12.01
N ARG A 131 18.76 -7.17 10.82
CA ARG A 131 20.22 -7.19 10.58
C ARG A 131 20.86 -5.80 10.64
N ARG A 132 20.17 -4.76 10.17
CA ARG A 132 20.64 -3.37 10.24
C ARG A 132 20.72 -2.87 11.67
N THR A 133 19.78 -3.30 12.51
CA THR A 133 19.62 -2.84 13.91
C THR A 133 20.18 -3.81 14.93
N ARG A 134 20.86 -4.88 14.50
CA ARG A 134 21.36 -5.98 15.36
C ARG A 134 20.27 -6.60 16.26
N GLY A 135 19.04 -6.66 15.75
CA GLY A 135 17.88 -7.20 16.47
C GLY A 135 17.40 -6.30 17.61
N ALA A 136 17.52 -4.98 17.45
CA ALA A 136 17.00 -4.04 18.44
C ALA A 136 15.50 -4.28 18.71
N ALA A 137 15.06 -4.06 19.95
CA ALA A 137 13.65 -4.11 20.28
C ALA A 137 12.94 -2.85 19.75
N LEU A 138 12.28 -2.98 18.60
CA LEU A 138 11.54 -1.88 17.96
C LEU A 138 10.04 -2.01 18.24
N PRO A 139 9.28 -0.89 18.26
CA PRO A 139 7.84 -0.92 18.26
C PRO A 139 7.28 -1.72 17.09
N ARG A 140 6.18 -2.44 17.30
CA ARG A 140 5.55 -3.23 16.25
C ARG A 140 5.15 -2.37 15.05
N TRP A 141 4.56 -1.20 15.27
CA TRP A 141 4.24 -0.27 14.18
C TRP A 141 5.48 0.15 13.36
N PHE A 142 6.67 0.18 13.95
CA PHE A 142 7.89 0.52 13.21
C PHE A 142 8.33 -0.63 12.31
N HIS A 143 8.34 -1.87 12.82
CA HIS A 143 8.63 -3.07 12.01
C HIS A 143 7.69 -3.17 10.80
N GLU A 144 6.38 -3.15 11.06
CA GLU A 144 5.34 -3.35 10.05
C GLU A 144 5.30 -2.17 9.05
N GLY A 145 5.50 -0.94 9.54
CA GLY A 145 5.53 0.25 8.69
C GLY A 145 6.78 0.31 7.80
N TYR A 146 7.94 -0.10 8.31
CA TYR A 146 9.19 -0.18 7.55
C TYR A 146 9.08 -1.23 6.45
N ALA A 147 8.55 -2.41 6.77
CA ALA A 147 8.35 -3.47 5.79
C ALA A 147 7.43 -3.03 4.65
N GLN A 148 6.28 -2.43 4.98
CA GLN A 148 5.40 -1.82 3.98
C GLN A 148 6.07 -0.74 3.14
N LEU A 149 6.88 0.14 3.76
CA LEU A 149 7.58 1.22 3.06
C LEU A 149 8.53 0.67 2.00
N ARG A 150 9.30 -0.37 2.33
CA ARG A 150 10.31 -0.95 1.44
C ARG A 150 9.71 -1.93 0.43
N ALA A 151 8.67 -2.65 0.81
CA ALA A 151 7.85 -3.43 -0.12
C ALA A 151 7.05 -2.55 -1.10
N GLY A 152 6.95 -1.23 -0.85
CA GLY A 152 6.16 -0.34 -1.68
C GLY A 152 4.66 -0.66 -1.60
N GLU A 153 4.18 -1.10 -0.43
CA GLU A 153 2.79 -1.51 -0.17
C GLU A 153 1.84 -0.34 0.01
N TRP A 154 2.06 0.73 -0.75
CA TRP A 154 1.11 1.83 -0.77
C TRP A 154 -0.05 1.51 -1.70
N SER A 155 -1.26 1.70 -1.21
CA SER A 155 -2.47 1.53 -2.00
C SER A 155 -3.43 2.69 -1.81
N MET A 156 -4.24 2.95 -2.84
CA MET A 156 -5.38 3.85 -2.73
C MET A 156 -6.24 3.48 -1.53
N GLU A 157 -6.55 2.19 -1.37
CA GLU A 157 -7.41 1.72 -0.29
C GLU A 157 -6.85 2.03 1.10
N ALA A 158 -5.53 1.92 1.31
CA ALA A 158 -4.90 2.35 2.56
C ALA A 158 -5.09 3.86 2.80
N LEU A 159 -4.93 4.69 1.77
CA LEU A 159 -5.17 6.14 1.84
C LEU A 159 -6.63 6.47 2.19
N TRP A 160 -7.58 5.74 1.59
CA TRP A 160 -9.00 5.82 1.92
C TRP A 160 -9.29 5.44 3.37
N ARG A 161 -8.72 4.33 3.86
CA ARG A 161 -8.88 3.89 5.26
C ARG A 161 -8.38 4.95 6.23
N LEU A 162 -7.18 5.49 6.00
CA LEU A 162 -6.59 6.58 6.80
C LEU A 162 -7.46 7.84 6.77
N GLY A 163 -7.92 8.25 5.59
CA GLY A 163 -8.80 9.40 5.45
C GLY A 163 -10.12 9.24 6.21
N ARG A 164 -10.79 8.08 6.07
CA ARG A 164 -12.01 7.78 6.82
C ARG A 164 -11.77 7.83 8.32
N ALA A 165 -10.73 7.15 8.81
CA ALA A 165 -10.39 7.11 10.24
C ALA A 165 -10.08 8.50 10.81
N ALA A 166 -9.40 9.34 10.04
CA ALA A 166 -9.10 10.72 10.43
C ALA A 166 -10.35 11.61 10.50
N TRP A 167 -11.37 11.34 9.67
CA TRP A 167 -12.63 12.08 9.64
C TRP A 167 -13.61 11.62 10.72
N THR A 168 -13.74 10.31 10.94
CA THR A 168 -14.64 9.72 11.95
C THR A 168 -14.07 9.73 13.37
N GLY A 169 -12.78 10.06 13.52
CA GLY A 169 -12.09 9.95 14.81
C GLY A 169 -11.82 8.51 15.25
N SER A 170 -11.86 7.54 14.32
CA SER A 170 -11.64 6.12 14.62
C SER A 170 -10.20 5.66 14.44
N ALA A 171 -9.25 6.59 14.25
CA ALA A 171 -7.82 6.28 14.23
C ALA A 171 -7.38 5.64 15.55
N ILE A 172 -6.46 4.68 15.47
CA ILE A 172 -5.91 3.99 16.63
C ILE A 172 -4.78 4.86 17.18
N PRO A 173 -4.75 5.22 18.47
CA PRO A 173 -3.62 5.95 19.02
C PRO A 173 -2.32 5.20 18.78
N LEU A 174 -1.29 5.84 18.22
CA LEU A 174 -0.08 5.14 17.77
C LEU A 174 0.63 4.37 18.90
N ALA A 175 0.56 4.90 20.13
CA ALA A 175 1.07 4.24 21.33
C ALA A 175 0.46 2.85 21.58
N GLN A 176 -0.79 2.61 21.16
CA GLN A 176 -1.44 1.29 21.28
C GLN A 176 -0.84 0.27 20.30
N LEU A 177 -0.27 0.73 19.19
CA LEU A 177 0.37 -0.11 18.17
C LEU A 177 1.85 -0.41 18.47
N GLU A 178 2.37 0.04 19.61
CA GLU A 178 3.75 -0.22 20.01
C GLU A 178 3.99 -1.71 20.29
N ARG A 179 3.03 -2.37 20.96
CA ARG A 179 3.18 -3.76 21.43
C ARG A 179 2.28 -4.78 20.72
N ALA A 180 1.10 -4.38 20.27
CA ALA A 180 0.12 -5.32 19.73
C ALA A 180 -0.72 -4.68 18.63
N PHE A 181 -1.16 -5.50 17.69
CA PHE A 181 -2.14 -5.11 16.67
C PHE A 181 -3.45 -5.85 16.94
N PRO A 182 -4.58 -5.32 16.45
CA PRO A 182 -5.81 -6.09 16.33
C PRO A 182 -5.56 -7.40 15.55
N ALA A 183 -6.23 -8.49 15.94
CA ALA A 183 -5.95 -9.82 15.41
C ALA A 183 -6.22 -9.92 13.90
N THR A 184 -7.38 -9.46 13.42
CA THR A 184 -7.78 -9.52 12.00
C THR A 184 -8.78 -8.42 11.64
N GLY A 185 -9.07 -8.29 10.35
CA GLY A 185 -10.15 -7.46 9.81
C GLY A 185 -9.82 -5.97 9.66
N PRO A 186 -10.83 -5.11 9.45
CA PRO A 186 -10.63 -3.71 9.06
C PRO A 186 -9.79 -2.89 10.04
N ARG A 187 -9.84 -3.22 11.33
CA ARG A 187 -9.05 -2.54 12.36
C ARG A 187 -7.57 -2.93 12.30
N ALA A 188 -7.27 -4.18 11.95
CA ALA A 188 -5.89 -4.63 11.71
C ALA A 188 -5.32 -3.95 10.47
N GLU A 189 -6.06 -3.92 9.36
CA GLU A 189 -5.68 -3.21 8.13
C GLU A 189 -5.41 -1.71 8.39
N LEU A 190 -6.23 -1.07 9.24
CA LEU A 190 -5.99 0.31 9.67
C LEU A 190 -4.69 0.45 10.48
N ALA A 191 -4.38 -0.49 11.37
CA ALA A 191 -3.12 -0.50 12.13
C ALA A 191 -1.90 -0.58 11.20
N TYR A 192 -1.94 -1.45 10.19
CA TYR A 192 -0.90 -1.53 9.15
C TYR A 192 -0.78 -0.22 8.37
N ALA A 193 -1.89 0.34 7.89
CA ALA A 193 -1.87 1.61 7.16
C ALA A 193 -1.33 2.78 8.01
N GLN A 194 -1.69 2.86 9.30
CA GLN A 194 -1.15 3.87 10.21
C GLN A 194 0.34 3.68 10.48
N SER A 195 0.80 2.43 10.58
CA SER A 195 2.21 2.09 10.75
C SER A 195 3.05 2.56 9.57
N LEU A 196 2.59 2.31 8.34
CA LEU A 196 3.22 2.84 7.14
C LEU A 196 3.26 4.38 7.15
N ALA A 197 2.14 5.03 7.48
CA ALA A 197 2.08 6.49 7.57
C ALA A 197 3.04 7.08 8.63
N ALA A 198 3.20 6.40 9.77
CA ALA A 198 4.10 6.81 10.85
C ALA A 198 5.56 6.71 10.42
N VAL A 199 5.94 5.58 9.83
CA VAL A 199 7.29 5.37 9.30
C VAL A 199 7.59 6.34 8.16
N GLN A 200 6.64 6.59 7.25
CA GLN A 200 6.78 7.62 6.22
C GLN A 200 6.98 9.02 6.82
N ALA A 201 6.28 9.35 7.91
CA ALA A 201 6.45 10.64 8.58
C ALA A 201 7.86 10.80 9.19
N LEU A 202 8.44 9.71 9.72
CA LEU A 202 9.83 9.70 10.16
C LEU A 202 10.79 9.83 8.96
N ALA A 203 10.65 8.97 7.96
CA ALA A 203 11.55 8.89 6.81
C ALA A 203 11.60 10.16 5.92
N ARG A 204 10.70 11.14 6.13
CA ARG A 204 10.75 12.46 5.47
C ARG A 204 12.01 13.24 5.82
N ASP A 205 12.47 13.14 7.07
CA ASP A 205 13.74 13.69 7.49
C ASP A 205 14.81 12.63 7.29
N GLY A 206 15.52 12.73 6.15
CA GLY A 206 16.52 11.75 5.72
C GLY A 206 17.75 11.72 6.62
N GLU A 207 18.18 12.84 7.18
CA GLU A 207 19.33 12.91 8.10
C GLU A 207 18.98 12.25 9.43
N GLY A 208 17.85 12.60 10.03
CA GLY A 208 17.36 11.94 11.24
C GLY A 208 17.04 10.46 11.00
N TRP A 209 16.69 10.06 9.77
CA TRP A 209 16.43 8.66 9.43
C TRP A 209 17.71 7.83 9.39
N ALA A 210 18.76 8.36 8.76
CA ALA A 210 20.07 7.74 8.78
C ALA A 210 20.62 7.66 10.21
N ALA A 211 20.58 8.76 10.96
CA ALA A 211 21.06 8.83 12.34
C ALA A 211 20.31 7.86 13.28
N LEU A 212 19.01 7.63 13.07
CA LEU A 212 18.25 6.64 13.82
C LEU A 212 18.85 5.24 13.64
N PHE A 213 19.16 4.85 12.40
CA PHE A 213 19.73 3.54 12.12
C PHE A 213 21.15 3.37 12.66
N GLU A 214 21.98 4.41 12.60
CA GLU A 214 23.31 4.40 13.23
C GLU A 214 23.21 4.19 14.75
N ALA A 215 22.29 4.90 15.41
CA ALA A 215 22.08 4.76 16.85
C ALA A 215 21.56 3.36 17.23
N LEU A 216 20.58 2.84 16.50
CA LEU A 216 20.03 1.50 16.73
C LEU A 216 21.10 0.41 16.57
N GLU A 217 21.94 0.52 15.55
CA GLU A 217 23.05 -0.40 15.34
C GLU A 217 24.09 -0.35 16.45
N ALA A 218 24.38 0.84 16.97
CA ALA A 218 25.24 1.03 18.14
C ALA A 218 24.66 0.42 19.43
N GLY A 219 23.45 -0.17 19.37
CA GLY A 219 22.79 -0.81 20.50
C GLY A 219 22.02 0.17 21.38
N VAL A 220 21.81 1.41 20.91
CA VAL A 220 21.00 2.40 21.62
C VAL A 220 19.54 1.95 21.58
N PRO A 221 18.83 1.90 22.72
CA PRO A 221 17.41 1.56 22.74
C PRO A 221 16.59 2.48 21.84
N PHE A 222 15.53 1.96 21.20
CA PHE A 222 14.74 2.71 20.22
C PHE A 222 14.28 4.09 20.71
N ALA A 223 13.88 4.20 21.97
CA ALA A 223 13.42 5.45 22.54
C ALA A 223 14.52 6.54 22.55
N ASP A 224 15.71 6.18 23.01
CA ASP A 224 16.86 7.07 23.07
C ASP A 224 17.40 7.35 21.66
N ALA A 225 17.38 6.33 20.78
CA ALA A 225 17.81 6.43 19.40
C ALA A 225 16.94 7.41 18.59
N LEU A 226 15.63 7.43 18.84
CA LEU A 226 14.72 8.40 18.24
C LEU A 226 14.96 9.81 18.80
N GLU A 227 15.16 9.95 20.12
CA GLU A 227 15.41 11.24 20.76
C GLU A 227 16.73 11.86 20.30
N CYS A 228 17.81 11.07 20.18
CA CYS A 228 19.10 11.61 19.72
C CYS A 228 19.15 11.87 18.21
N SER A 229 18.40 11.12 17.40
CA SER A 229 18.40 11.29 15.95
C SER A 229 17.45 12.40 15.47
N ARG A 230 16.35 12.64 16.19
CA ARG A 230 15.30 13.60 15.77
C ARG A 230 14.96 14.68 16.79
N GLY A 231 15.54 14.63 17.98
CA GLY A 231 15.21 15.55 19.06
C GLY A 231 13.83 15.32 19.68
N GLU A 232 13.15 14.22 19.36
CA GLU A 232 11.83 13.89 19.92
C GLU A 232 11.80 12.49 20.55
N ARG A 233 11.21 12.39 21.74
CA ARG A 233 10.92 11.11 22.39
C ARG A 233 9.79 10.39 21.67
N PRO A 234 9.70 9.04 21.75
CA PRO A 234 8.57 8.30 21.20
C PRO A 234 7.20 8.81 21.65
N SER A 235 7.05 9.18 22.93
CA SER A 235 5.79 9.73 23.44
C SER A 235 5.39 11.05 22.76
N ALA A 236 6.37 11.93 22.48
CA ALA A 236 6.14 13.17 21.77
C ALA A 236 5.79 12.88 20.31
N PHE A 237 6.48 11.93 19.68
CA PHE A 237 6.16 11.48 18.33
C PHE A 237 4.74 10.89 18.24
N TYR A 238 4.30 10.09 19.22
CA TYR A 238 2.95 9.53 19.25
C TYR A 238 1.88 10.62 19.30
N ILE A 239 2.07 11.61 20.19
CA ILE A 239 1.16 12.77 20.29
C ILE A 239 1.16 13.57 18.99
N ARG A 240 2.33 13.86 18.42
CA ARG A 240 2.47 14.59 17.15
C ARG A 240 1.82 13.83 16.00
N PHE A 241 2.01 12.53 15.93
CA PHE A 241 1.42 11.70 14.90
C PHE A 241 -0.11 11.70 14.98
N ASP A 242 -0.65 11.44 16.17
CA ASP A 242 -2.10 11.40 16.40
C ASP A 242 -2.76 12.79 16.22
N GLY A 243 -2.07 13.86 16.62
CA GLY A 243 -2.60 15.23 16.63
C GLY A 243 -2.34 16.05 15.36
N GLU A 244 -1.30 15.76 14.60
CA GLU A 244 -0.89 16.57 13.43
C GLU A 244 -0.83 15.75 12.15
N VAL A 245 -0.18 14.58 12.17
CA VAL A 245 -0.01 13.75 10.97
C VAL A 245 -1.33 13.12 10.55
N MET A 246 -2.06 12.54 11.50
CA MET A 246 -3.27 11.78 11.23
C MET A 246 -4.43 12.65 10.74
N PRO A 247 -4.71 13.83 11.32
CA PRO A 247 -5.69 14.76 10.77
C PRO A 247 -5.38 15.23 9.34
N GLY A 248 -4.11 15.25 8.95
CA GLY A 248 -3.69 15.55 7.57
C GLY A 248 -4.29 14.61 6.52
N PHE A 249 -4.77 13.43 6.90
CA PHE A 249 -5.44 12.50 5.99
C PHE A 249 -6.90 12.84 5.69
N ARG A 250 -7.54 13.75 6.45
CA ARG A 250 -8.94 14.18 6.21
C ARG A 250 -9.18 14.74 4.81
N ARG A 251 -8.18 15.41 4.23
CA ARG A 251 -8.28 15.92 2.84
C ARG A 251 -8.49 14.80 1.83
N TRP A 252 -7.95 13.62 2.09
CA TRP A 252 -8.10 12.47 1.21
C TRP A 252 -9.51 11.89 1.32
N SER A 253 -10.15 11.84 2.49
CA SER A 253 -11.55 11.39 2.57
C SER A 253 -12.53 12.24 1.75
N LEU A 254 -12.22 13.51 1.50
CA LEU A 254 -13.07 14.41 0.72
C LEU A 254 -13.02 14.13 -0.80
N LEU A 255 -11.90 13.62 -1.33
CA LEU A 255 -11.73 13.31 -2.76
C LEU A 255 -12.57 12.11 -3.26
N PHE A 256 -13.34 11.56 -2.34
CA PHE A 256 -13.44 10.13 -2.20
C PHE A 256 -14.86 9.84 -1.66
N GLY A 257 -15.30 10.58 -0.63
CA GLY A 257 -16.71 10.71 -0.28
C GLY A 257 -17.57 11.45 -1.31
N THR A 258 -16.99 12.20 -2.25
CA THR A 258 -17.75 12.97 -3.26
C THR A 258 -18.00 12.21 -4.56
N ALA A 259 -17.33 11.09 -4.81
CA ALA A 259 -17.52 10.31 -6.04
C ALA A 259 -18.99 9.87 -6.26
N PRO A 260 -19.74 9.38 -5.25
CA PRO A 260 -21.16 9.07 -5.40
C PRO A 260 -22.01 10.31 -5.72
N LEU A 261 -21.63 11.50 -5.24
CA LEU A 261 -22.34 12.74 -5.54
C LEU A 261 -22.16 13.13 -7.02
N PHE A 262 -20.95 12.99 -7.56
CA PHE A 262 -20.69 13.23 -8.98
C PHE A 262 -21.36 12.19 -9.88
N PHE A 263 -21.36 10.90 -9.49
CA PHE A 263 -22.12 9.86 -10.17
C PHE A 263 -23.62 10.14 -10.13
N GLY A 264 -24.15 10.54 -8.97
CA GLY A 264 -25.55 10.92 -8.81
C GLY A 264 -25.94 12.12 -9.67
N LEU A 265 -25.09 13.16 -9.70
CA LEU A 265 -25.28 14.34 -10.53
C LEU A 265 -25.21 14.01 -12.04
N ALA A 266 -24.25 13.19 -12.45
CA ALA A 266 -24.12 12.72 -13.83
C ALA A 266 -25.34 11.89 -14.25
N LEU A 267 -25.83 10.99 -13.39
CA LEU A 267 -27.06 10.23 -13.64
C LEU A 267 -28.27 11.16 -13.77
N LEU A 268 -28.36 12.20 -12.92
CA LEU A 268 -29.38 13.24 -13.01
C LEU A 268 -29.36 13.96 -14.36
N PHE A 269 -28.17 14.35 -14.85
CA PHE A 269 -28.00 14.95 -16.17
C PHE A 269 -28.37 14.00 -17.30
N ILE A 270 -28.00 12.71 -17.21
CA ILE A 270 -28.36 11.69 -18.19
C ILE A 270 -29.88 11.48 -18.23
N VAL A 271 -30.54 11.37 -17.06
CA VAL A 271 -31.99 11.23 -16.95
C VAL A 271 -32.71 12.48 -17.47
N ALA A 272 -32.22 13.67 -17.14
CA ALA A 272 -32.78 14.93 -17.63
C ALA A 272 -32.64 15.07 -19.15
N ALA A 273 -31.48 14.71 -19.72
CA ALA A 273 -31.24 14.69 -21.15
C ALA A 273 -32.14 13.65 -21.86
N TRP A 274 -32.29 12.46 -21.28
CA TRP A 274 -33.16 11.41 -21.80
C TRP A 274 -34.64 11.83 -21.79
N ARG A 275 -35.12 12.41 -20.68
CA ARG A 275 -36.48 12.96 -20.57
C ARG A 275 -36.73 14.06 -21.60
N ARG A 276 -35.79 15.01 -21.74
CA ARG A 276 -35.87 16.09 -22.73
C ARG A 276 -35.90 15.54 -24.16
N ARG A 277 -35.12 14.50 -24.45
CA ARG A 277 -35.11 13.85 -25.78
C ARG A 277 -36.43 13.14 -26.08
N ARG A 278 -37.03 12.45 -25.09
CA ARG A 278 -38.36 11.83 -25.25
C ARG A 278 -39.48 12.85 -25.42
N GLN A 279 -39.46 13.95 -24.67
CA GLN A 279 -40.47 15.01 -24.80
C GLN A 279 -40.40 15.70 -26.17
N ARG A 280 -39.18 15.90 -26.72
CA ARG A 280 -38.98 16.42 -28.07
C ARG A 280 -39.43 15.42 -29.15
N GLY A 281 -39.14 14.14 -28.98
CA GLY A 281 -39.60 13.09 -29.90
C GLY A 281 -41.12 12.90 -29.92
N ALA A 282 -41.78 13.04 -28.76
CA ALA A 282 -43.23 13.02 -28.66
C ALA A 282 -43.90 14.25 -29.31
N GLY A 283 -43.27 15.43 -29.25
CA GLY A 283 -43.75 16.64 -29.92
C GLY A 283 -43.65 16.57 -31.44
N VAL A 284 -42.59 15.95 -31.99
CA VAL A 284 -42.43 15.75 -33.44
C VAL A 284 -43.42 14.71 -33.96
N ALA A 285 -43.61 13.59 -33.26
CA ALA A 285 -44.60 12.57 -33.65
C ALA A 285 -46.06 13.09 -33.56
N ALA A 286 -46.36 13.99 -32.61
CA ALA A 286 -47.67 14.66 -32.53
C ALA A 286 -47.88 15.70 -33.64
N ALA A 287 -46.81 16.34 -34.12
CA ALA A 287 -46.86 17.26 -35.26
C ALA A 287 -47.04 16.50 -36.59
N GLU A 288 -46.31 15.41 -36.81
CA GLU A 288 -46.42 14.56 -38.01
C GLU A 288 -47.80 13.88 -38.13
N SER A 289 -48.43 13.52 -37.01
CA SER A 289 -49.80 12.97 -37.01
C SER A 289 -50.90 14.03 -37.21
N ALA A 290 -50.60 15.31 -36.99
CA ALA A 290 -51.49 16.42 -37.32
C ALA A 290 -51.34 16.90 -38.78
N GLU A 291 -50.21 16.60 -39.43
CA GLU A 291 -49.89 16.96 -40.82
C GLU A 291 -50.22 15.85 -41.85
N ALA A 292 -50.78 14.72 -41.41
CA ALA A 292 -51.26 13.68 -42.33
C ALA A 292 -52.33 14.27 -43.27
N PRO A 293 -52.11 14.31 -44.59
CA PRO A 293 -53.00 15.00 -45.52
C PRO A 293 -54.36 14.27 -45.60
N GLN A 294 -55.45 14.97 -45.30
CA GLN A 294 -56.83 14.57 -45.59
C GLN A 294 -57.15 14.60 -47.11
N GLY A 295 -56.14 14.34 -47.97
CA GLY A 295 -56.18 14.67 -49.41
C GLY A 295 -56.15 13.46 -50.35
N GLU A 296 -56.10 12.22 -49.87
CA GLU A 296 -56.04 11.04 -50.75
C GLU A 296 -57.40 10.38 -51.05
N THR A 297 -58.49 10.83 -50.42
CA THR A 297 -59.84 10.28 -50.70
C THR A 297 -60.54 10.90 -51.93
N GLU A 298 -60.16 12.11 -52.38
CA GLU A 298 -60.82 12.76 -53.53
C GLU A 298 -60.20 12.40 -54.91
N GLN A 299 -58.92 12.03 -54.98
CA GLN A 299 -58.26 11.68 -56.26
C GLN A 299 -58.68 10.30 -56.80
N SER A 300 -59.08 9.36 -55.93
CA SER A 300 -59.63 8.06 -56.36
C SER A 300 -61.07 8.13 -56.86
N GLU A 301 -61.86 9.15 -56.46
CA GLU A 301 -63.23 9.33 -56.96
C GLU A 301 -63.29 10.02 -58.33
N TRP A 302 -62.34 10.92 -58.64
CA TRP A 302 -62.30 11.63 -59.92
C TRP A 302 -61.89 10.74 -61.10
N LEU A 303 -60.94 9.82 -60.90
CA LEU A 303 -60.52 8.85 -61.92
C LEU A 303 -61.59 7.80 -62.25
N ASN A 304 -62.52 7.53 -61.32
CA ASN A 304 -63.57 6.53 -61.49
C ASN A 304 -64.84 7.10 -62.15
N ARG A 305 -65.07 8.42 -62.11
CA ARG A 305 -66.23 9.08 -62.75
C ARG A 305 -66.00 9.46 -64.22
N GLY A 306 -64.75 9.57 -64.68
CA GLY A 306 -64.43 9.91 -66.08
C GLY A 306 -64.53 8.75 -67.08
N TRP A 307 -64.53 7.49 -66.62
CA TRP A 307 -64.63 6.30 -67.49
C TRP A 307 -66.07 5.86 -67.79
N ILE A 308 -67.02 6.21 -66.91
CA ILE A 308 -68.42 5.76 -67.00
C ILE A 308 -69.25 6.59 -67.99
N ASP A 309 -68.86 7.82 -68.29
CA ASP A 309 -69.59 8.68 -69.24
C ASP A 309 -69.25 8.45 -70.72
N ARG A 310 -68.24 7.62 -71.03
CA ARG A 310 -67.85 7.29 -72.42
C ARG A 310 -68.67 6.14 -73.04
N PHE A 311 -69.65 5.58 -72.32
CA PHE A 311 -70.49 4.46 -72.80
C PHE A 311 -72.01 4.77 -72.88
N ARG A 312 -72.43 6.05 -72.86
CA ARG A 312 -73.86 6.41 -72.86
C ARG A 312 -74.38 7.39 -73.93
N ARG A 313 -73.67 7.56 -75.05
CA ARG A 313 -74.13 8.16 -76.34
C ARG A 313 -73.27 7.52 -77.44
N ARG A 314 -73.71 6.60 -78.32
CA ARG A 314 -74.70 6.71 -79.40
C ARG A 314 -74.76 8.08 -80.04
#